data_AF-A0A9D8JLT0-F1
#
_entry.id   AF-A0A9D8JLT0-F1
#
_cell.length_a   1.000
_cell.length_b   1.000
_cell.length_c   1.000
_cell.angle_alpha   90.00
_cell.angle_beta   90.00
_cell.angle_gamma   90.00
#
_symmetry.space_group_name_H-M   'P 1'
#
loop_
_entity.id
_entity.type
_entity.pdbx_description
1 polymer ?
#
loop_
_entity_poly.entity_id
_entity_poly.type
_entity_poly.pdbx_seq_one_letter_code
_entity_poly.pdbx_strand_id
1 'polypeptide(L)'
;MSYEDSYTKDFPFDKMVEGMMNPEMIDDAVEIIMNGIGLNKRMRLIINNRAGGDSPLIVQEIAEELQKENRGRVQIIKSPRAPLC
;
A
#
# COMPACT_ATOMS: atom_id res chain seq x y z
N MET A 1 28.71 -1.78 -1.93
CA MET A 1 27.88 -0.57 -1.72
C MET A 1 27.29 -0.71 -0.33
N SER A 2 27.52 0.25 0.56
CA SER A 2 26.95 0.22 1.91
C SER A 2 25.46 0.60 1.86
N TYR A 3 24.68 0.24 2.88
CA TYR A 3 23.28 0.63 3.00
C TYR A 3 23.10 2.16 2.95
N GLU A 4 24.01 2.88 3.60
CA GLU A 4 24.03 4.34 3.65
C GLU A 4 24.24 4.96 2.26
N ASP A 5 25.05 4.34 1.41
CA ASP A 5 25.29 4.81 0.04
C ASP A 5 24.06 4.67 -0.86
N SER A 6 23.26 3.62 -0.67
CA SER A 6 22.00 3.42 -1.41
C SER A 6 20.92 4.37 -0.91
N TYR A 7 20.79 4.51 0.42
CA TYR A 7 19.82 5.43 1.04
C TYR A 7 20.01 6.88 0.58
N THR A 8 21.27 7.34 0.51
CA THR A 8 21.59 8.72 0.13
C THR A 8 21.32 9.01 -1.34
N LYS A 9 21.43 8.00 -2.22
CA LYS A 9 21.18 8.16 -3.66
C LYS A 9 19.71 8.23 -4.00
N ASP A 10 18.89 7.50 -3.26
CA ASP A 10 17.46 7.38 -3.51
C ASP A 10 16.64 8.40 -2.69
N PHE A 11 17.28 9.18 -1.81
CA PHE A 11 16.67 10.30 -1.11
C PHE A 11 16.72 11.59 -1.97
N PRO A 12 15.64 12.36 -2.09
CA PRO A 12 14.30 12.12 -1.55
C PRO A 12 13.61 11.03 -2.37
N PHE A 13 12.96 10.09 -1.68
CA PHE A 13 12.22 8.98 -2.27
C PHE A 13 10.91 9.47 -2.94
N ASP A 14 11.03 10.50 -3.80
CA ASP A 14 9.94 11.37 -4.25
C ASP A 14 9.62 11.19 -5.74
N LYS A 15 10.31 10.28 -6.44
CA LYS A 15 10.19 10.13 -7.90
C LYS A 15 10.10 8.67 -8.30
N MET A 16 8.90 8.29 -8.76
CA MET A 16 8.71 7.05 -9.53
C MET A 16 9.72 6.97 -10.67
N VAL A 17 10.50 5.89 -10.71
CA VAL A 17 11.41 5.63 -11.84
C VAL A 17 10.59 5.15 -13.04
N GLU A 18 10.50 6.02 -14.05
CA GLU A 18 9.78 5.75 -15.30
C GLU A 18 10.27 4.44 -15.94
N GLY A 19 9.33 3.51 -16.19
CA GLY A 19 9.62 2.22 -16.83
C GLY A 19 10.08 1.09 -15.90
N MET A 20 10.23 1.31 -14.59
CA MET A 20 10.55 0.23 -13.63
C MET A 20 9.34 -0.41 -12.97
N MET A 21 8.19 0.26 -13.00
CA MET A 21 6.93 -0.26 -12.47
C MET A 21 5.92 -0.44 -13.60
N ASN A 22 5.32 -1.63 -13.71
CA ASN A 22 4.15 -1.82 -14.55
C ASN A 22 2.92 -1.36 -13.74
N PRO A 23 2.13 -0.38 -14.22
CA PRO A 23 0.92 0.08 -13.55
C PRO A 23 -0.06 -1.06 -13.20
N GLU A 24 -0.13 -2.09 -14.05
CA GLU A 24 -1.00 -3.27 -13.84
C GLU A 24 -0.65 -4.04 -12.55
N MET A 25 0.57 -3.90 -12.02
CA MET A 25 0.97 -4.56 -10.77
C MET A 25 0.19 -4.06 -9.55
N ILE A 26 -0.29 -2.81 -9.58
CA ILE A 26 -1.12 -2.24 -8.52
C ILE A 26 -2.49 -2.92 -8.55
N ASP A 27 -3.09 -2.97 -9.73
CA ASP A 27 -4.40 -3.59 -9.95
C ASP A 27 -4.36 -5.08 -9.57
N ASP A 28 -3.34 -5.82 -10.00
CA ASP A 28 -3.12 -7.23 -9.65
C ASP A 28 -3.01 -7.42 -8.12
N ALA A 29 -2.25 -6.55 -7.45
CA ALA A 29 -2.07 -6.62 -6.00
C ALA A 29 -3.40 -6.35 -5.27
N VAL A 30 -4.17 -5.36 -5.73
CA VAL A 30 -5.50 -5.04 -5.20
C VAL A 30 -6.44 -6.23 -5.40
N GLU A 31 -6.48 -6.83 -6.59
CA GLU A 31 -7.33 -7.99 -6.88
C GLU A 31 -7.01 -9.18 -5.97
N ILE A 32 -5.72 -9.53 -5.83
CA ILE A 32 -5.28 -10.64 -4.97
C ILE A 32 -5.69 -10.38 -3.50
N ILE A 33 -5.51 -9.16 -3.01
CA ILE A 33 -5.88 -8.79 -1.65
C ILE A 33 -7.39 -8.88 -1.46
N MET A 34 -8.18 -8.35 -2.39
CA MET A 34 -9.64 -8.36 -2.32
C MET A 34 -10.21 -9.78 -2.39
N ASN A 35 -9.64 -10.64 -3.24
CA ASN A 35 -9.98 -12.06 -3.29
C ASN A 35 -9.68 -12.77 -1.96
N GLY A 36 -8.52 -12.51 -1.37
CA GLY A 36 -8.15 -13.05 -0.05
C GLY A 36 -9.08 -12.59 1.08
N ILE A 37 -9.45 -11.30 1.08
CA ILE A 37 -10.43 -10.74 2.03
C ILE A 37 -11.81 -11.38 1.83
N GLY A 38 -12.24 -11.58 0.58
CA GLY A 38 -13.49 -12.27 0.24
C GLY A 38 -13.55 -13.70 0.77
N LEU A 39 -12.40 -14.37 0.89
CA LEU A 39 -12.24 -15.70 1.51
C LEU A 39 -12.04 -15.64 3.04
N ASN A 40 -12.29 -14.49 3.67
CA ASN A 40 -12.11 -14.22 5.09
C ASN A 40 -10.69 -14.54 5.60
N LYS A 41 -9.67 -14.28 4.76
CA LYS A 41 -8.26 -14.45 5.10
C LYS A 41 -7.64 -13.12 5.51
N ARG A 42 -6.65 -13.20 6.40
CA ARG A 42 -5.81 -12.04 6.74
C ARG A 42 -4.70 -11.92 5.72
N MET A 43 -4.69 -10.82 4.97
CA MET A 43 -3.66 -10.52 3.98
C MET A 43 -2.54 -9.68 4.60
N ARG A 44 -1.29 -9.94 4.22
CA ARG A 44 -0.12 -9.09 4.53
C ARG A 44 0.62 -8.83 3.23
N LEU A 45 0.75 -7.57 2.87
CA LEU A 45 1.52 -7.14 1.70
C LEU A 45 2.90 -6.66 2.17
N ILE A 46 3.96 -7.14 1.51
CA ILE A 46 5.33 -6.69 1.73
C ILE A 46 5.84 -6.14 0.42
N ILE A 47 6.11 -4.84 0.38
CA ILE A 47 6.66 -4.16 -0.80
C ILE A 47 8.17 -4.09 -0.61
N ASN A 48 8.90 -4.74 -1.51
CA ASN A 48 10.36 -4.82 -1.50
C ASN A 48 10.91 -4.25 -2.82
N ASN A 49 10.51 -3.02 -3.17
CA ASN A 49 11.09 -2.35 -4.32
C ASN A 49 12.46 -1.76 -3.93
N ARG A 50 13.51 -2.13 -4.67
CA ARG A 50 14.91 -1.71 -4.45
C ARG A 50 15.40 -0.64 -5.42
N ALA A 51 14.54 -0.16 -6.31
CA ALA A 51 14.88 0.86 -7.28
C ALA A 51 14.33 2.23 -6.84
N GLY A 52 15.21 3.23 -6.78
CA GLY A 52 14.87 4.66 -6.82
C GLY A 52 14.10 5.26 -5.65
N GLY A 53 13.68 4.44 -4.67
CA GLY A 53 12.92 4.93 -3.53
C GLY A 53 11.42 4.76 -3.58
N ASP A 54 10.86 4.17 -4.63
CA ASP A 54 9.42 4.29 -4.92
C ASP A 54 8.51 3.53 -3.95
N SER A 55 9.09 2.77 -3.03
CA SER A 55 8.35 1.93 -2.09
C SER A 55 7.24 2.67 -1.32
N PRO A 56 7.45 3.85 -0.72
CA PRO A 56 6.39 4.57 0.00
C PRO A 56 5.25 5.03 -0.90
N LEU A 57 5.54 5.45 -2.15
CA LEU A 57 4.52 5.89 -3.11
C LEU A 57 3.65 4.71 -3.55
N ILE A 58 4.28 3.57 -3.84
CA ILE A 58 3.58 2.32 -4.21
C ILE A 58 2.67 1.85 -3.07
N VAL A 59 3.16 1.93 -1.82
CA VAL A 59 2.34 1.60 -0.63
C VAL A 59 1.11 2.50 -0.57
N GLN A 60 1.28 3.80 -0.79
CA GLN A 60 0.20 4.77 -0.71
C GLN A 60 -0.85 4.52 -1.80
N GLU A 61 -0.43 4.30 -3.03
CA GLU A 61 -1.31 4.07 -4.17
C GLU A 61 -2.16 2.80 -3.98
N ILE A 62 -1.54 1.69 -3.57
CA ILE A 62 -2.26 0.45 -3.24
C ILE A 62 -3.24 0.67 -2.07
N ALA A 63 -2.86 1.44 -1.04
CA ALA A 63 -3.74 1.72 0.08
C ALA A 63 -4.95 2.58 -0.31
N GLU A 64 -4.79 3.52 -1.24
CA GLU A 64 -5.85 4.35 -1.78
C GLU A 64 -6.83 3.53 -2.62
N GLU A 65 -6.35 2.66 -3.50
CA GLU A 65 -7.19 1.75 -4.29
C GLU A 65 -7.97 0.77 -3.40
N LEU A 66 -7.29 0.15 -2.42
CA LEU A 66 -7.97 -0.71 -1.44
C LEU A 66 -9.05 0.04 -0.65
N GLN A 67 -8.85 1.31 -0.32
CA GLN A 67 -9.87 2.13 0.34
C GLN A 67 -11.07 2.41 -0.58
N LYS A 68 -10.85 2.66 -1.87
CA LYS A 68 -11.94 2.85 -2.85
C LYS A 68 -12.77 1.58 -2.98
N GLU A 69 -12.12 0.42 -3.07
CA GLU A 69 -12.78 -0.89 -3.13
C GLU A 69 -13.53 -1.24 -1.84
N ASN A 70 -12.96 -0.92 -0.68
CA ASN A 70 -13.56 -1.24 0.61
C ASN A 70 -14.72 -0.28 1.00
N ARG A 71 -14.84 0.89 0.35
CA ARG A 71 -16.01 1.80 0.51
C ARG A 71 -17.34 1.17 0.10
N GLY A 72 -17.33 0.03 -0.60
CA GLY A 72 -18.52 -0.77 -0.91
C GLY A 72 -18.93 -1.79 0.18
N ARG A 73 -18.10 -2.06 1.20
CA ARG A 73 -18.34 -3.10 2.22
C ARG A 73 -18.16 -2.65 3.69
N VAL A 74 -17.79 -1.40 3.94
CA VAL A 74 -17.55 -0.90 5.30
C VAL A 74 -18.78 -0.17 5.84
N GLN A 75 -19.48 -0.78 6.80
CA GLN A 75 -20.26 0.01 7.77
C GLN A 75 -19.27 0.72 8.71
N ILE A 76 -19.31 2.05 8.71
CA ILE A 76 -18.62 2.86 9.72
C ILE A 76 -19.36 2.67 11.04
N ILE A 77 -18.86 1.78 11.90
CA ILE A 77 -19.33 1.70 13.29
C ILE A 77 -18.71 2.87 14.04
N LYS A 78 -19.46 3.95 14.22
CA LYS A 78 -19.11 4.98 15.21
C LYS A 78 -19.31 4.35 16.58
N SER A 79 -18.22 4.02 17.28
CA SER A 79 -18.29 3.69 18.70
C SER A 79 -18.79 4.93 19.45
N PRO A 80 -19.95 4.89 20.14
CA PRO A 80 -20.31 5.97 21.03
C PRO A 80 -19.31 5.97 22.19
N ARG A 81 -18.58 7.08 22.34
CA ARG A 81 -17.79 7.36 23.55
C ARG A 81 -18.71 7.12 24.75
N ALA A 82 -18.40 6.10 25.56
CA ALA A 82 -19.02 5.96 26.86
C ALA A 82 -18.62 7.21 27.69
N PRO A 83 -19.57 7.87 28.39
CA PRO A 83 -19.21 8.88 29.37
C PRO A 83 -18.42 8.17 30.49
N LEU A 84 -17.23 8.70 30.78
CA LEU A 84 -16.52 8.32 32.00
C LEU A 84 -17.37 8.75 33.19
N CYS A 85 -17.82 7.77 33.99
CA CYS A 85 -18.23 7.98 35.38
C CYS A 85 -16.98 8.08 36.27
#